data_AF-A0A852UWB9-F1
#
_entry.id   AF-A0A852UWB9-F1
#
_cell.length_a   1.000
_cell.length_b   1.000
_cell.length_c   1.000
_cell.angle_alpha   90.00
_cell.angle_beta   90.00
_cell.angle_gamma   90.00
#
_symmetry.space_group_name_H-M   'P 1'
#
loop_
_entity.id
_entity.type
_entity.pdbx_description
1 polymer ?
#
loop_
_entity_poly.entity_id
_entity_poly.type
_entity_poly.pdbx_seq_one_letter_code
_entity_poly.pdbx_strand_id
1 'polypeptide(L)'
;MSARRLGTVCWGVTGLVAALTAALPATAGTCPASTTCSTTVTFTVTAPDGLTITVPSGPVNIGSGAPGGQISGQLGSITVSDQRATLAATWTASVVAATGGFTTGGGTAPETIPNTAVLYWSGAATGTTGSGTFVPGQANAAAAQSLDLSRTAFSKTTGSGANSATWNPTVVINVPAGAVAGVYTGTVNHSVA
;
A
#
# COMPACT_ATOMS: atom_id res chain seq x y z
N MET A 1 49.01 24.15 4.59
CA MET A 1 47.99 24.57 3.60
C MET A 1 47.31 23.32 3.06
N SER A 2 46.23 22.88 3.71
CA SER A 2 45.45 21.71 3.28
C SER A 2 44.23 22.22 2.52
N ALA A 3 44.18 21.92 1.23
CA ALA A 3 43.13 22.41 0.34
C ALA A 3 41.88 21.50 0.42
N ARG A 4 40.76 22.13 0.80
CA ARG A 4 39.40 21.64 0.54
C ARG A 4 39.24 21.31 -0.95
N ARG A 5 38.62 20.17 -1.27
CA ARG A 5 37.96 19.98 -2.58
C ARG A 5 36.47 19.72 -2.36
N LEU A 6 35.70 20.64 -2.94
CA LEU A 6 34.27 20.64 -3.10
C LEU A 6 33.81 19.48 -3.98
N GLY A 7 32.57 19.05 -3.75
CA GLY A 7 31.95 17.90 -4.39
C GLY A 7 31.37 18.16 -5.77
N THR A 8 30.73 17.13 -6.33
CA THR A 8 29.63 17.20 -7.31
C THR A 8 28.99 15.79 -7.32
N VAL A 9 27.79 15.65 -6.78
CA VAL A 9 26.98 14.42 -6.89
C VAL A 9 26.14 14.56 -8.15
N CYS A 10 26.42 13.71 -9.13
CA CYS A 10 25.71 13.65 -10.40
C CYS A 10 24.46 12.77 -10.23
N TRP A 11 23.27 13.36 -10.34
CA TRP A 11 22.00 12.62 -10.35
C TRP A 11 21.72 12.11 -11.77
N GLY A 12 21.82 10.79 -11.97
CA GLY A 12 21.45 10.13 -13.23
C GLY A 12 19.94 9.88 -13.28
N VAL A 13 19.25 10.59 -14.18
CA VAL A 13 17.85 10.34 -14.53
C VAL A 13 17.76 9.04 -15.34
N THR A 14 17.08 8.02 -14.81
CA THR A 14 16.85 6.76 -15.52
C THR A 14 15.61 6.89 -16.40
N GLY A 15 15.80 7.15 -17.69
CA GLY A 15 14.73 7.12 -18.69
C GLY A 15 14.35 5.69 -19.05
N LEU A 16 13.07 5.35 -18.90
CA LEU A 16 12.49 4.08 -19.35
C LEU A 16 12.45 4.07 -20.89
N VAL A 17 13.28 3.24 -21.52
CA VAL A 17 13.29 3.05 -22.97
C VAL A 17 12.19 2.04 -23.34
N ALA A 18 11.06 2.53 -23.86
CA ALA A 18 10.06 1.69 -24.49
C ALA A 18 10.58 1.26 -25.88
N ALA A 19 11.06 0.01 -26.00
CA ALA A 19 11.44 -0.57 -27.27
C ALA A 19 10.19 -0.94 -28.08
N LEU A 20 9.89 -0.17 -29.14
CA LEU A 20 8.90 -0.55 -30.16
C LEU A 20 9.52 -1.58 -31.10
N THR A 21 9.15 -2.85 -30.97
CA THR A 21 9.45 -3.88 -31.97
C THR A 21 8.41 -3.84 -33.08
N ALA A 22 8.79 -3.39 -34.27
CA ALA A 22 7.93 -3.44 -35.45
C ALA A 22 7.78 -4.90 -35.92
N ALA A 23 6.54 -5.41 -35.97
CA ALA A 23 6.25 -6.74 -36.50
C ALA A 23 6.28 -6.70 -38.04
N LEU A 24 7.16 -7.51 -38.65
CA LEU A 24 7.16 -7.76 -40.09
C LEU A 24 6.01 -8.72 -40.44
N PRO A 25 5.34 -8.56 -41.60
CA PRO A 25 4.32 -9.51 -42.03
C PRO A 25 4.92 -10.89 -42.28
N ALA A 26 4.28 -11.94 -41.75
CA ALA A 26 4.68 -13.32 -42.01
C ALA A 26 4.44 -13.67 -43.48
N THR A 27 5.44 -14.26 -44.15
CA THR A 27 5.30 -14.81 -45.50
C THR A 27 4.56 -16.14 -45.45
N ALA A 28 3.58 -16.34 -46.33
CA ALA A 28 2.81 -17.58 -46.39
C ALA A 28 3.69 -18.74 -46.90
N GLY A 29 3.81 -19.80 -46.11
CA GLY A 29 4.37 -21.08 -46.58
C GLY A 29 3.32 -21.87 -47.36
N THR A 30 3.69 -22.45 -48.50
CA THR A 30 2.84 -23.42 -49.22
C THR A 30 3.13 -24.82 -48.70
N CYS A 31 2.13 -25.53 -48.17
CA CYS A 31 2.26 -26.95 -47.84
C CYS A 31 1.59 -27.84 -48.89
N PRO A 32 2.09 -29.08 -49.08
CA PRO A 32 1.42 -30.08 -49.91
C PRO A 32 0.01 -30.40 -49.43
N ALA A 33 -0.83 -30.89 -50.36
CA ALA A 33 -2.15 -31.41 -50.02
C ALA A 33 -2.05 -32.52 -48.96
N SER A 34 -2.96 -32.52 -47.98
CA SER A 34 -2.97 -33.41 -46.81
C SER A 34 -1.87 -33.17 -45.75
N THR A 35 -1.13 -32.06 -45.84
CA THR A 35 -0.17 -31.62 -44.81
C THR A 35 -0.68 -30.38 -44.09
N THR A 36 -0.68 -30.39 -42.75
CA THR A 36 -1.06 -29.22 -41.94
C THR A 36 0.05 -28.16 -41.96
N CYS A 37 -0.25 -26.95 -42.47
CA CYS A 37 0.60 -25.77 -42.23
C CYS A 37 0.20 -25.12 -40.90
N SER A 38 1.19 -24.78 -40.08
CA SER A 38 0.97 -23.93 -38.89
C SER A 38 1.31 -22.47 -39.21
N THR A 39 0.51 -21.53 -38.69
CA THR A 39 0.82 -20.10 -38.70
C THR A 39 1.10 -19.64 -37.27
N THR A 40 2.31 -19.13 -37.02
CA THR A 40 2.65 -18.55 -35.72
C THR A 40 2.11 -17.13 -35.64
N VAL A 41 1.26 -16.85 -34.65
CA VAL A 41 0.74 -15.52 -34.35
C VAL A 41 1.50 -14.95 -33.15
N THR A 42 2.03 -13.74 -33.29
CA THR A 42 2.71 -13.03 -32.20
C THR A 42 1.94 -11.76 -31.84
N PHE A 43 1.84 -11.50 -30.54
CA PHE A 43 1.28 -10.28 -29.98
C PHE A 43 2.01 -9.94 -28.68
N THR A 44 2.00 -8.66 -28.31
CA THR A 44 2.63 -8.18 -27.08
C THR A 44 1.56 -7.82 -26.07
N VAL A 45 1.74 -8.28 -24.83
CA VAL A 45 0.97 -7.80 -23.67
C VAL A 45 1.82 -6.77 -22.94
N THR A 46 1.31 -5.56 -22.80
CA THR A 46 2.01 -4.44 -22.12
C THR A 46 1.38 -4.15 -20.77
N ALA A 47 2.21 -3.84 -19.77
CA ALA A 47 1.76 -3.34 -18.48
C ALA A 47 1.38 -1.84 -18.62
N PRO A 48 0.16 -1.44 -18.25
CA PRO A 48 -0.28 -0.05 -18.42
C PRO A 48 0.30 0.90 -17.36
N ASP A 49 0.63 0.40 -16.16
CA ASP A 49 1.01 1.23 -15.01
C ASP A 49 1.88 0.47 -13.98
N GLY A 50 2.23 1.16 -12.89
CA GLY A 50 3.03 0.62 -11.78
C GLY A 50 2.22 0.04 -10.61
N LEU A 51 2.88 -0.05 -9.46
CA LEU A 51 2.29 -0.39 -8.16
C LEU A 51 1.95 0.90 -7.41
N THR A 52 0.71 1.01 -6.93
CA THR A 52 0.21 2.21 -6.24
C THR A 52 -0.65 1.83 -5.04
N ILE A 53 -0.75 2.74 -4.07
CA ILE A 53 -1.68 2.64 -2.94
C ILE A 53 -2.50 3.93 -2.82
N THR A 54 -3.81 3.79 -2.70
CA THR A 54 -4.75 4.89 -2.49
C THR A 54 -5.29 4.82 -1.07
N VAL A 55 -5.25 5.95 -0.36
CA VAL A 55 -5.75 6.10 1.01
C VAL A 55 -6.80 7.22 1.09
N PRO A 56 -7.68 7.22 2.10
CA PRO A 56 -8.59 8.34 2.35
C PRO A 56 -7.85 9.67 2.51
N SER A 57 -8.32 10.75 1.87
CA SER A 57 -7.66 12.07 1.89
C SER A 57 -7.78 12.83 3.22
N GLY A 58 -8.65 12.37 4.13
CA GLY A 58 -8.86 12.94 5.46
C GLY A 58 -9.54 14.33 5.47
N PRO A 59 -9.86 14.87 6.67
CA PRO A 59 -9.77 14.20 7.98
C PRO A 59 -10.84 13.11 8.16
N VAL A 60 -10.51 12.05 8.90
CA VAL A 60 -11.44 10.95 9.21
C VAL A 60 -11.79 11.01 10.70
N ASN A 61 -13.08 11.15 11.02
CA ASN A 61 -13.58 11.11 12.38
C ASN A 61 -13.90 9.66 12.78
N ILE A 62 -13.18 9.13 13.77
CA ILE A 62 -13.36 7.75 14.27
C ILE A 62 -14.20 7.68 15.57
N GLY A 63 -14.73 8.82 16.03
CA GLY A 63 -15.60 8.92 17.21
C GLY A 63 -15.02 9.78 18.34
N SER A 64 -15.62 9.64 19.52
CA SER A 64 -15.26 10.37 20.75
C SER A 64 -15.35 9.45 21.97
N GLY A 65 -14.59 9.74 23.02
CA GLY A 65 -14.60 8.96 24.25
C GLY A 65 -14.04 9.75 25.44
N ALA A 66 -14.30 9.25 26.64
CA ALA A 66 -13.78 9.84 27.88
C ALA A 66 -12.32 9.41 28.13
N PRO A 67 -11.54 10.18 28.92
CA PRO A 67 -10.24 9.74 29.42
C PRO A 67 -10.33 8.37 30.11
N GLY A 68 -9.36 7.49 29.84
CA GLY A 68 -9.36 6.10 30.31
C GLY A 68 -10.28 5.16 29.51
N GLY A 69 -11.05 5.69 28.56
CA GLY A 69 -11.92 4.92 27.68
C GLY A 69 -11.23 4.47 26.39
N GLN A 70 -12.03 3.84 25.53
CA GLN A 70 -11.59 3.40 24.21
C GLN A 70 -12.47 4.03 23.12
N ILE A 71 -11.84 4.48 22.04
CA ILE A 71 -12.53 4.99 20.83
C ILE A 71 -12.19 4.03 19.69
N SER A 72 -13.16 3.66 18.86
CA SER A 72 -12.90 2.80 17.71
C SER A 72 -13.73 3.23 16.50
N GLY A 73 -13.09 3.23 15.34
CA GLY A 73 -13.72 3.56 14.07
C GLY A 73 -12.89 3.13 12.88
N GLN A 74 -13.53 3.11 11.71
CA GLN A 74 -12.90 2.75 10.45
C GLN A 74 -12.20 3.96 9.83
N LEU A 75 -11.03 3.72 9.19
CA LEU A 75 -10.32 4.79 8.47
C LEU A 75 -10.94 5.09 7.10
N GLY A 76 -11.68 4.15 6.53
CA GLY A 76 -12.16 4.20 5.15
C GLY A 76 -11.37 3.27 4.23
N SER A 77 -11.81 3.17 2.98
CA SER A 77 -11.24 2.22 2.02
C SER A 77 -9.80 2.56 1.64
N ILE A 78 -8.92 1.58 1.76
CA ILE A 78 -7.54 1.60 1.28
C ILE A 78 -7.43 0.60 0.14
N THR A 79 -6.83 1.01 -0.99
CA THR A 79 -6.71 0.16 -2.18
C THR A 79 -5.28 0.10 -2.68
N VAL A 80 -4.76 -1.11 -2.86
CA VAL A 80 -3.54 -1.35 -3.66
C VAL A 80 -3.94 -1.72 -5.07
N SER A 81 -3.30 -1.09 -6.06
CA SER A 81 -3.42 -1.41 -7.48
C SER A 81 -2.03 -1.75 -8.02
N ASP A 82 -1.86 -2.96 -8.53
CA ASP A 82 -0.62 -3.46 -9.13
C ASP A 82 -0.85 -3.74 -10.61
N GLN A 83 -0.44 -2.79 -11.45
CA GLN A 83 -0.62 -2.85 -12.89
C GLN A 83 0.65 -3.30 -13.63
N ARG A 84 1.70 -3.71 -12.88
CA ARG A 84 2.98 -4.17 -13.44
C ARG A 84 2.85 -5.45 -14.27
N ALA A 85 1.74 -6.19 -14.10
CA ALA A 85 1.41 -7.41 -14.83
C ALA A 85 2.51 -8.50 -14.82
N THR A 86 3.23 -8.64 -13.71
CA THR A 86 4.36 -9.57 -13.59
C THR A 86 3.90 -11.02 -13.41
N LEU A 87 4.75 -11.99 -13.75
CA LEU A 87 4.47 -13.42 -13.58
C LEU A 87 4.38 -13.83 -12.10
N ALA A 88 5.18 -13.18 -11.25
CA ALA A 88 5.14 -13.33 -9.79
C ALA A 88 4.80 -11.96 -9.18
N ALA A 89 3.52 -11.61 -9.24
CA ALA A 89 3.04 -10.34 -8.74
C ALA A 89 2.83 -10.41 -7.23
N THR A 90 3.84 -10.01 -6.47
CA THR A 90 3.80 -9.91 -5.00
C THR A 90 4.00 -8.46 -4.56
N TRP A 91 3.41 -8.13 -3.42
CA TRP A 91 3.57 -6.83 -2.77
C TRP A 91 3.17 -6.91 -1.31
N THR A 92 3.67 -5.96 -0.51
CA THR A 92 3.29 -5.77 0.89
C THR A 92 2.95 -4.30 1.14
N ALA A 93 1.73 -4.07 1.60
CA ALA A 93 1.29 -2.78 2.12
C ALA A 93 1.65 -2.68 3.61
N SER A 94 2.30 -1.59 3.99
CA SER A 94 2.70 -1.30 5.37
C SER A 94 1.92 -0.13 5.95
N VAL A 95 1.76 -0.10 7.28
CA VAL A 95 1.09 0.97 8.02
C VAL A 95 1.89 1.36 9.26
N VAL A 96 1.96 2.65 9.56
CA VAL A 96 2.61 3.19 10.76
C VAL A 96 1.99 4.53 11.14
N ALA A 97 1.92 4.84 12.44
CA ALA A 97 1.54 6.18 12.88
C ALA A 97 2.75 7.13 12.81
N ALA A 98 2.51 8.39 12.43
CA ALA A 98 3.57 9.39 12.39
C ALA A 98 4.19 9.60 13.79
N THR A 99 5.45 10.02 13.81
CA THR A 99 6.14 10.35 15.06
C THR A 99 5.45 11.53 15.74
N GLY A 100 5.35 11.48 17.07
CA GLY A 100 4.72 12.53 17.87
C GLY A 100 3.34 12.18 18.44
N GLY A 101 2.75 11.05 18.03
CA GLY A 101 1.45 10.64 18.57
C GLY A 101 0.28 11.39 17.95
N PHE A 102 -0.86 11.30 18.63
CA PHE A 102 -2.06 12.07 18.34
C PHE A 102 -2.16 13.17 19.39
N THR A 103 -2.27 14.43 18.96
CA THR A 103 -2.19 15.57 19.86
C THR A 103 -3.40 16.47 19.77
N THR A 104 -3.67 17.16 20.87
CA THR A 104 -4.58 18.32 20.95
C THR A 104 -3.79 19.52 21.49
N GLY A 105 -4.36 20.72 21.42
CA GLY A 105 -3.81 21.91 22.11
C GLY A 105 -2.32 22.14 21.84
N GLY A 106 -1.53 22.26 22.92
CA GLY A 106 -0.08 22.50 22.86
C GLY A 106 0.79 21.26 22.66
N GLY A 107 0.22 20.05 22.62
CA GLY A 107 0.98 18.80 22.50
C GLY A 107 1.83 18.47 23.73
N THR A 108 1.44 18.94 24.92
CA THR A 108 2.05 18.50 26.18
C THR A 108 1.71 17.03 26.48
N ALA A 109 2.31 16.45 27.53
CA ALA A 109 2.07 15.04 27.85
C ALA A 109 0.58 14.70 28.12
N PRO A 110 -0.21 15.49 28.87
CA PRO A 110 -1.66 15.28 28.99
C PRO A 110 -2.44 15.51 27.68
N GLU A 111 -1.86 16.24 26.72
CA GLU A 111 -2.46 16.55 25.43
C GLU A 111 -1.99 15.61 24.32
N THR A 112 -1.28 14.52 24.66
CA THR A 112 -0.70 13.58 23.70
C THR A 112 -1.12 12.14 23.97
N ILE A 113 -1.65 11.47 22.96
CA ILE A 113 -1.87 10.02 22.94
C ILE A 113 -0.69 9.38 22.19
N PRO A 114 0.13 8.55 22.85
CA PRO A 114 1.29 7.94 22.21
C PRO A 114 0.85 6.85 21.21
N ASN A 115 1.68 6.59 20.19
CA ASN A 115 1.40 5.56 19.18
C ASN A 115 1.23 4.15 19.76
N THR A 116 1.79 3.88 20.94
CA THR A 116 1.60 2.61 21.68
C THR A 116 0.15 2.40 22.14
N ALA A 117 -0.62 3.48 22.25
CA ALA A 117 -2.05 3.46 22.60
C ALA A 117 -2.98 3.45 21.38
N VAL A 118 -2.41 3.46 20.17
CA VAL A 118 -3.14 3.48 18.90
C VAL A 118 -3.00 2.10 18.26
N LEU A 119 -4.06 1.30 18.34
CA LEU A 119 -4.10 -0.03 17.75
C LEU A 119 -4.73 0.02 16.37
N TYR A 120 -4.27 -0.88 15.51
CA TYR A 120 -4.73 -1.04 14.15
C TYR A 120 -5.01 -2.51 13.88
N TRP A 121 -6.07 -2.77 13.12
CA TRP A 121 -6.23 -4.02 12.41
C TRP A 121 -6.81 -3.79 11.03
N SER A 122 -6.25 -4.48 10.02
CA SER A 122 -6.61 -4.23 8.63
C SER A 122 -7.99 -4.75 8.25
N GLY A 123 -8.42 -5.85 8.87
CA GLY A 123 -9.65 -6.55 8.50
C GLY A 123 -9.47 -7.36 7.21
N ALA A 124 -10.50 -8.11 6.83
CA ALA A 124 -10.49 -8.85 5.58
C ALA A 124 -10.54 -7.91 4.35
N ALA A 125 -10.17 -8.44 3.19
CA ALA A 125 -10.41 -7.73 1.94
C ALA A 125 -11.92 -7.52 1.73
N THR A 126 -12.27 -6.31 1.33
CA THR A 126 -13.61 -5.90 0.90
C THR A 126 -13.82 -6.08 -0.60
N GLY A 127 -12.73 -6.18 -1.37
CA GLY A 127 -12.74 -6.49 -2.80
C GLY A 127 -11.34 -6.82 -3.30
N THR A 128 -11.24 -7.72 -4.27
CA THR A 128 -9.98 -8.06 -4.95
C THR A 128 -10.21 -8.31 -6.43
N THR A 129 -9.17 -8.12 -7.23
CA THR A 129 -9.14 -8.54 -8.64
C THR A 129 -7.84 -9.27 -8.96
N GLY A 130 -7.83 -10.04 -10.05
CA GLY A 130 -6.67 -10.81 -10.49
C GLY A 130 -6.54 -12.15 -9.76
N SER A 131 -5.40 -12.80 -9.95
CA SER A 131 -5.11 -14.14 -9.42
C SER A 131 -4.22 -14.10 -8.18
N GLY A 132 -4.21 -15.19 -7.41
CA GLY A 132 -3.31 -15.40 -6.29
C GLY A 132 -3.95 -15.18 -4.92
N THR A 133 -3.10 -15.13 -3.90
CA THR A 133 -3.51 -15.07 -2.49
C THR A 133 -3.30 -13.69 -1.90
N PHE A 134 -4.38 -13.15 -1.32
CA PHE A 134 -4.46 -11.85 -0.66
C PHE A 134 -4.62 -12.07 0.84
N VAL A 135 -3.68 -11.57 1.64
CA VAL A 135 -3.58 -11.87 3.08
C VAL A 135 -3.65 -10.57 3.88
N PRO A 136 -4.64 -10.41 4.78
CA PRO A 136 -4.66 -9.29 5.72
C PRO A 136 -3.58 -9.45 6.78
N GLY A 137 -2.93 -8.34 7.15
CA GLY A 137 -1.95 -8.32 8.24
C GLY A 137 -2.54 -8.64 9.61
N GLN A 138 -3.71 -8.06 9.92
CA GLN A 138 -4.47 -8.34 11.14
C GLN A 138 -5.95 -8.54 10.77
N ALA A 139 -6.36 -9.79 10.64
CA ALA A 139 -7.66 -10.14 10.05
C ALA A 139 -8.88 -9.66 10.87
N ASN A 140 -8.71 -9.43 12.18
CA ASN A 140 -9.78 -9.01 13.09
C ASN A 140 -9.24 -8.29 14.33
N ALA A 141 -10.15 -7.80 15.17
CA ALA A 141 -9.83 -7.05 16.38
C ALA A 141 -8.94 -7.79 17.39
N ALA A 142 -9.02 -9.13 17.48
CA ALA A 142 -8.17 -9.90 18.39
C ALA A 142 -6.69 -9.90 17.95
N ALA A 143 -6.42 -9.59 16.68
CA ALA A 143 -5.08 -9.46 16.13
C ALA A 143 -4.58 -8.01 16.09
N ALA A 144 -5.30 -7.05 16.71
CA ALA A 144 -4.93 -5.64 16.66
C ALA A 144 -3.52 -5.39 17.24
N GLN A 145 -2.75 -4.53 16.57
CA GLN A 145 -1.37 -4.21 16.94
C GLN A 145 -1.19 -2.70 17.06
N SER A 146 -0.32 -2.26 17.97
CA SER A 146 0.04 -0.86 18.11
C SER A 146 0.78 -0.33 16.87
N LEU A 147 0.54 0.93 16.53
CA LEU A 147 1.17 1.63 15.39
C LEU A 147 2.45 2.40 15.76
N ASP A 148 3.07 2.06 16.89
CA ASP A 148 4.37 2.57 17.33
C ASP A 148 5.54 2.13 16.43
N LEU A 149 5.34 1.05 15.68
CA LEU A 149 6.25 0.53 14.67
C LEU A 149 5.48 0.18 13.40
N SER A 150 6.19 0.05 12.28
CA SER A 150 5.59 -0.36 11.00
C SER A 150 5.01 -1.77 11.11
N ARG A 151 3.75 -1.93 10.67
CA ARG A 151 3.03 -3.21 10.59
C ARG A 151 2.70 -3.52 9.14
N THR A 152 2.59 -4.80 8.82
CA THR A 152 1.94 -5.22 7.57
C THR A 152 0.45 -4.91 7.69
N ALA A 153 -0.09 -4.12 6.77
CA ALA A 153 -1.52 -3.91 6.63
C ALA A 153 -2.15 -5.02 5.78
N PHE A 154 -1.55 -5.32 4.64
CA PHE A 154 -2.07 -6.28 3.67
C PHE A 154 -0.96 -6.77 2.74
N SER A 155 -1.04 -7.99 2.24
CA SER A 155 -0.08 -8.55 1.28
C SER A 155 -0.74 -9.33 0.16
N LYS A 156 -0.06 -9.39 -0.99
CA LYS A 156 -0.29 -10.41 -2.01
C LYS A 156 0.94 -11.30 -2.12
N THR A 157 0.76 -12.61 -1.94
CA THR A 157 1.88 -13.56 -1.79
C THR A 157 2.11 -14.47 -2.99
N THR A 158 1.13 -14.60 -3.88
CA THR A 158 1.20 -15.48 -5.07
C THR A 158 0.42 -14.87 -6.25
N GLY A 159 0.49 -15.52 -7.41
CA GLY A 159 -0.29 -15.17 -8.60
C GLY A 159 0.45 -14.24 -9.56
N SER A 160 -0.18 -13.98 -10.69
CA SER A 160 0.38 -13.23 -11.82
C SER A 160 -0.59 -12.19 -12.33
N GLY A 161 -0.06 -11.30 -13.17
CA GLY A 161 -0.84 -10.30 -13.89
C GLY A 161 -1.26 -9.11 -13.03
N ALA A 162 -2.03 -8.22 -13.65
CA ALA A 162 -2.59 -7.05 -12.99
C ALA A 162 -3.58 -7.46 -11.90
N ASN A 163 -3.55 -6.77 -10.77
CA ASN A 163 -4.35 -7.13 -9.60
C ASN A 163 -4.62 -5.94 -8.69
N SER A 164 -5.64 -6.06 -7.85
CA SER A 164 -5.97 -5.07 -6.84
C SER A 164 -6.52 -5.71 -5.57
N ALA A 165 -6.37 -5.00 -4.46
CA ALA A 165 -7.01 -5.35 -3.20
C ALA A 165 -7.46 -4.10 -2.46
N THR A 166 -8.71 -4.11 -1.98
CA THR A 166 -9.30 -3.05 -1.17
C THR A 166 -9.70 -3.59 0.19
N TRP A 167 -9.37 -2.88 1.27
CA TRP A 167 -9.80 -3.19 2.64
C TRP A 167 -10.20 -1.92 3.38
N ASN A 168 -10.90 -2.05 4.50
CA ASN A 168 -11.33 -0.93 5.34
C ASN A 168 -10.88 -1.16 6.79
N PRO A 169 -9.69 -0.67 7.17
CA PRO A 169 -9.10 -0.96 8.45
C PRO A 169 -9.79 -0.21 9.58
N THR A 170 -9.67 -0.77 10.78
CA THR A 170 -10.16 -0.15 12.00
C THR A 170 -9.00 0.30 12.87
N VAL A 171 -9.13 1.50 13.42
CA VAL A 171 -8.24 2.03 14.45
C VAL A 171 -8.98 2.02 15.78
N VAL A 172 -8.22 1.73 16.82
CA VAL A 172 -8.67 1.74 18.21
C VAL A 172 -7.73 2.63 19.00
N ILE A 173 -8.26 3.61 19.71
CA ILE A 173 -7.51 4.52 20.56
C ILE A 173 -7.82 4.16 22.01
N ASN A 174 -6.81 3.71 22.74
CA ASN A 174 -6.88 3.56 24.19
C ASN A 174 -6.54 4.92 24.82
N VAL A 175 -7.55 5.70 25.17
CA VAL A 175 -7.37 7.08 25.66
C VAL A 175 -6.73 7.02 27.05
N PRO A 176 -5.55 7.63 27.28
CA PRO A 176 -4.95 7.68 28.61
C PRO A 176 -5.88 8.33 29.65
N ALA A 177 -5.85 7.86 30.90
CA ALA A 177 -6.68 8.43 31.97
C ALA A 177 -6.35 9.91 32.28
N GLY A 178 -5.09 10.31 32.06
CA GLY A 178 -4.64 11.69 32.19
C GLY A 178 -4.82 12.55 30.93
N ALA A 179 -5.44 12.01 29.87
CA ALA A 179 -5.71 12.78 28.66
C ALA A 179 -6.70 13.91 28.97
N VAL A 180 -6.46 15.10 28.42
CA VAL A 180 -7.37 16.24 28.57
C VAL A 180 -8.43 16.26 27.47
N ALA A 181 -9.53 16.98 27.69
CA ALA A 181 -10.55 17.15 26.67
C ALA A 181 -10.01 17.96 25.48
N GLY A 182 -10.28 17.51 24.26
CA GLY A 182 -9.85 18.19 23.04
C GLY A 182 -10.07 17.34 21.79
N VAL A 183 -9.87 17.95 20.63
CA VAL A 183 -9.88 17.24 19.34
C VAL A 183 -8.46 16.77 19.05
N TYR A 184 -8.24 15.48 19.19
CA TYR A 184 -6.94 14.87 18.92
C TYR A 184 -6.77 14.60 17.43
N THR A 185 -5.65 15.03 16.86
CA THR A 185 -5.28 14.79 15.47
C THR A 185 -3.94 14.07 15.40
N GLY A 186 -3.82 13.11 14.49
CA GLY A 186 -2.58 12.41 14.18
C GLY A 186 -2.66 11.82 12.78
N THR A 187 -1.53 11.32 12.29
CA THR A 187 -1.41 10.81 10.92
C THR A 187 -1.10 9.32 10.93
N VAL A 188 -1.85 8.54 10.16
CA VAL A 188 -1.58 7.13 9.88
C VAL A 188 -1.10 6.99 8.44
N ASN A 189 0.18 6.66 8.27
CA ASN A 189 0.81 6.53 6.97
C ASN A 189 0.66 5.11 6.44
N HIS A 190 0.33 4.98 5.16
CA HIS A 190 0.39 3.71 4.44
C HIS A 190 1.35 3.81 3.26
N SER A 191 2.02 2.70 2.95
CA SER A 191 2.91 2.55 1.81
C SER A 191 2.77 1.16 1.22
N VAL A 192 3.30 0.95 0.01
CA VAL A 192 3.32 -0.35 -0.64
C VAL A 192 4.65 -0.55 -1.39
N ALA A 193 5.15 -1.78 -1.38
CA ALA A 193 6.36 -2.21 -2.10
C ALA A 193 6.18 -3.62 -2.66
#